data_AF-A0A654ZQD2-F1
#
_entry.id   AF-A0A654ZQD2-F1
#
_cell.length_a   1.000
_cell.length_b   1.000
_cell.length_c   1.000
_cell.angle_alpha   90.00
_cell.angle_beta   90.00
_cell.angle_gamma   90.00
#
_symmetry.space_group_name_H-M   'P 1'
#
loop_
_entity.id
_entity.type
_entity.pdbx_description
1 polymer ?
#
loop_
_entity_poly.entity_id
_entity_poly.type
_entity_poly.pdbx_seq_one_letter_code
_entity_poly.pdbx_strand_id
1 'polypeptide(L)'
;MAIEGDSAFGFSGMEFETICRYRLPVTVVILNNGGVYRGDEATIFRSAAPVWRHDPAPTVLNAHARHELIAEAFGGKGYHVSTPTELESALTDALASNGPSLIDCELDPADGVESGHLAKLNTTSAATPAISGDG
;
A
#
# COMPACT_ATOMS: atom_id res chain seq x y z
N MET A 1 5.33 10.00 -14.24
CA MET A 1 4.61 9.89 -12.96
C MET A 1 4.08 8.47 -12.85
N ALA A 2 4.21 7.86 -11.68
CA ALA A 2 3.64 6.56 -11.34
C ALA A 2 2.64 6.72 -10.19
N ILE A 3 1.54 5.97 -10.22
CA ILE A 3 0.55 5.91 -9.14
C ILE A 3 0.45 4.45 -8.75
N GLU A 4 0.88 4.13 -7.54
CA GLU A 4 1.08 2.76 -7.06
C GLU A 4 0.29 2.55 -5.77
N GLY A 5 -0.23 1.34 -5.53
CA GLY A 5 -0.61 0.94 -4.18
C GLY A 5 0.65 0.66 -3.33
N ASP A 6 0.56 0.79 -2.01
CA ASP A 6 1.66 0.47 -1.08
C ASP A 6 2.22 -0.96 -1.26
N SER A 7 1.34 -1.95 -1.41
CA SER A 7 1.76 -3.33 -1.68
C SER A 7 2.46 -3.46 -3.04
N ALA A 8 1.95 -2.81 -4.08
CA ALA A 8 2.54 -2.84 -5.42
C ALA A 8 3.94 -2.20 -5.43
N PHE A 9 4.08 -1.06 -4.75
CA PHE A 9 5.36 -0.39 -4.57
C PHE A 9 6.37 -1.29 -3.87
N GLY A 10 5.96 -2.11 -2.90
CA GLY A 10 6.84 -3.05 -2.21
C GLY A 10 7.62 -4.01 -3.12
N PHE A 11 7.14 -4.31 -4.32
CA PHE A 11 7.84 -5.20 -5.27
C PHE A 11 9.04 -4.56 -5.95
N SER A 12 9.03 -3.24 -6.13
CA SER A 12 10.04 -2.51 -6.91
C SER A 12 10.55 -1.24 -6.23
N GLY A 13 10.16 -0.98 -4.97
CA GLY A 13 10.42 0.28 -4.28
C GLY A 13 11.91 0.59 -4.07
N MET A 14 12.77 -0.43 -4.03
CA MET A 14 14.22 -0.24 -3.99
C MET A 14 14.80 0.38 -5.27
N GLU A 15 14.10 0.27 -6.40
CA GLU A 15 14.47 0.96 -7.64
C GLU A 15 14.29 2.48 -7.55
N PHE A 16 13.71 2.99 -6.46
CA PHE A 16 13.74 4.42 -6.19
C PHE A 16 15.18 4.94 -5.98
N GLU A 17 16.10 4.09 -5.49
CA GLU A 17 17.54 4.39 -5.49
C GLU A 17 18.04 4.64 -6.92
N THR A 18 17.66 3.77 -7.86
CA THR A 18 18.01 3.89 -9.28
C THR A 18 17.50 5.21 -9.86
N ILE A 19 16.25 5.58 -9.57
CA ILE A 19 15.67 6.87 -9.97
C ILE A 19 16.53 8.04 -9.44
N CYS A 20 16.93 7.98 -8.18
CA CYS A 20 17.75 9.02 -7.54
C CYS A 20 19.16 9.11 -8.14
N ARG A 21 19.85 7.99 -8.30
CA ARG A 21 21.21 7.91 -8.84
C ARG A 21 21.30 8.46 -10.26
N TYR A 22 20.30 8.21 -11.09
CA TYR A 22 20.23 8.75 -12.45
C TYR A 22 19.58 10.14 -12.53
N ARG A 23 19.12 10.71 -11.41
CA ARG A 23 18.43 12.00 -11.33
C ARG A 23 17.25 12.09 -12.29
N LEU A 24 16.48 11.00 -12.41
CA LEU A 24 15.35 10.95 -13.33
C LEU A 24 14.20 11.80 -12.77
N PRO A 25 13.49 12.58 -13.61
CA PRO A 25 12.35 13.39 -13.20
C PRO A 25 11.09 12.51 -13.04
N VAL A 26 11.12 11.60 -12.06
CA VAL A 26 10.03 10.68 -11.76
C VAL A 26 9.41 11.02 -10.42
N THR A 27 8.13 11.35 -10.45
CA THR A 27 7.26 11.43 -9.28
C THR A 27 6.52 10.10 -9.12
N VAL A 28 6.66 9.46 -7.97
CA VAL A 28 5.88 8.29 -7.54
C VAL A 28 4.86 8.76 -6.49
N VAL A 29 3.59 8.43 -6.69
CA VAL A 29 2.52 8.65 -5.71
C VAL A 29 2.09 7.28 -5.19
N ILE A 30 2.22 7.06 -3.90
CA ILE A 30 1.81 5.83 -3.22
C ILE A 30 0.45 6.08 -2.60
N LEU A 31 -0.52 5.25 -2.96
CA LEU A 31 -1.82 5.16 -2.31
C LEU A 31 -1.68 4.18 -1.15
N ASN A 32 -1.45 4.71 0.05
CA ASN A 32 -1.15 3.95 1.25
C ASN A 32 -2.42 3.77 2.09
N ASN A 33 -3.17 2.71 1.81
CA ASN A 33 -4.26 2.24 2.66
C ASN A 33 -3.81 1.12 3.62
N GLY A 34 -2.51 0.87 3.74
CA GLY A 34 -1.95 -0.13 4.65
C GLY A 34 -2.27 -1.57 4.30
N GLY A 35 -2.39 -1.93 3.02
CA GLY A 35 -2.64 -3.33 2.67
C GLY A 35 -2.90 -3.65 1.21
N VAL A 36 -3.06 -4.95 0.96
CA VAL A 36 -3.50 -5.48 -0.33
C VAL A 36 -5.02 -5.32 -0.41
N TYR A 37 -5.49 -4.45 -1.31
CA TYR A 37 -6.89 -4.05 -1.47
C TYR A 37 -7.45 -3.18 -0.34
N ARG A 38 -7.24 -3.58 0.92
CA ARG A 38 -7.64 -2.89 2.16
C ARG A 38 -6.63 -3.18 3.27
N GLY A 39 -6.51 -2.29 4.25
CA GLY A 39 -5.62 -2.45 5.41
C GLY A 39 -6.32 -2.85 6.71
N ASP A 40 -7.62 -3.12 6.69
CA ASP A 40 -8.45 -3.36 7.89
C ASP A 40 -8.91 -4.82 8.08
N GLU A 41 -8.34 -5.78 7.33
CA GLU A 41 -8.76 -7.18 7.41
C GLU A 41 -8.41 -7.80 8.78
N ALA A 42 -9.39 -8.46 9.39
CA ALA A 42 -9.22 -9.11 10.69
C ALA A 42 -8.41 -10.41 10.58
N THR A 43 -7.54 -10.67 11.56
CA THR A 43 -6.77 -11.92 11.60
C THR A 43 -7.67 -13.16 11.64
N ILE A 44 -7.43 -14.07 10.70
CA ILE A 44 -8.13 -15.37 10.60
C ILE A 44 -7.64 -16.39 11.64
N PHE A 45 -6.54 -16.07 12.36
CA PHE A 45 -5.87 -16.95 13.31
C PHE A 45 -6.46 -16.90 14.73
N ARG A 46 -7.73 -16.54 14.91
CA ARG A 46 -8.38 -16.52 16.23
C ARG A 46 -8.36 -17.88 16.95
N SER A 47 -8.20 -18.98 16.23
CA SER A 47 -8.04 -20.35 16.76
C SER A 47 -6.57 -20.82 16.83
N ALA A 48 -5.61 -20.04 16.36
CA ALA A 48 -4.21 -20.43 16.34
C ALA A 48 -3.58 -20.46 17.74
N ALA A 49 -2.41 -21.13 17.83
CA ALA A 49 -1.59 -21.17 19.03
C ALA A 49 -1.31 -19.73 19.54
N PRO A 50 -1.16 -19.51 20.85
CA PRO A 50 -1.10 -18.17 21.46
C PRO A 50 -0.08 -17.22 20.83
N VAL A 51 1.02 -17.76 20.27
CA VAL A 51 2.08 -17.00 19.62
C VAL A 51 1.63 -16.26 18.35
N TRP A 52 0.60 -16.76 17.65
CA TRP A 52 0.14 -16.21 16.36
C TRP A 52 -1.12 -15.34 16.47
N ARG A 53 -1.63 -15.11 17.69
CA ARG A 53 -2.90 -14.38 17.90
C ARG A 53 -2.83 -12.89 17.60
N HIS A 54 -1.61 -12.34 17.56
CA HIS A 54 -1.36 -10.92 17.35
C HIS A 54 -0.79 -10.60 15.97
N ASP A 55 -0.60 -11.61 15.12
CA ASP A 55 -0.09 -11.41 13.78
C ASP A 55 -1.14 -10.72 12.90
N PRO A 56 -0.71 -9.77 12.04
CA PRO A 56 -1.60 -9.12 11.08
C PRO A 56 -2.18 -10.14 10.10
N ALA A 57 -3.32 -9.81 9.49
CA ALA A 57 -3.86 -10.61 8.40
C ALA A 57 -2.90 -10.60 7.18
N PRO A 58 -2.92 -11.63 6.31
CA PRO A 58 -1.99 -11.71 5.17
C PRO A 58 -2.03 -10.54 4.18
N THR A 59 -3.12 -9.77 4.20
CA THR A 59 -3.37 -8.60 3.36
C THR A 59 -2.97 -7.30 4.04
N VAL A 60 -2.68 -7.29 5.35
CA VAL A 60 -2.41 -6.07 6.12
C VAL A 60 -0.93 -5.71 6.08
N LEU A 61 -0.66 -4.47 5.69
CA LEU A 61 0.62 -3.79 5.81
C LEU A 61 0.51 -2.71 6.91
N ASN A 62 1.58 -1.93 7.12
CA ASN A 62 1.54 -0.83 8.08
C ASN A 62 0.90 0.41 7.44
N ALA A 63 -0.32 0.76 7.83
CA ALA A 63 -1.02 1.95 7.34
C ALA A 63 -0.27 3.27 7.59
N HIS A 64 0.59 3.32 8.62
CA HIS A 64 1.41 4.49 8.92
C HIS A 64 2.86 4.32 8.44
N ALA A 65 3.10 3.41 7.48
CA ALA A 65 4.38 3.31 6.82
C ALA A 65 4.73 4.65 6.14
N ARG A 66 5.95 5.12 6.38
CA ARG A 66 6.44 6.41 5.87
C ARG A 66 7.32 6.18 4.65
N HIS A 67 6.70 5.81 3.53
CA HIS A 67 7.41 5.44 2.31
C HIS A 67 8.23 6.58 1.72
N GLU A 68 7.82 7.83 1.94
CA GLU A 68 8.51 9.00 1.44
C GLU A 68 9.92 9.16 2.04
N LEU A 69 10.18 8.58 3.20
CA LEU A 69 11.52 8.55 3.79
C LEU A 69 12.51 7.72 2.95
N ILE A 70 12.02 6.80 2.11
CA ILE A 70 12.87 6.09 1.14
C ILE A 70 13.45 7.06 0.12
N ALA A 71 12.66 8.06 -0.32
CA ALA A 71 13.17 9.08 -1.23
C ALA A 71 14.28 9.90 -0.56
N GLU A 72 14.07 10.33 0.68
CA GLU A 72 15.07 11.09 1.43
C GLU A 72 16.36 10.29 1.64
N ALA A 73 16.24 8.99 1.95
CA ALA A 73 17.38 8.10 2.15
C ALA A 73 18.28 7.99 0.91
N PHE A 74 17.70 8.13 -0.30
CA PHE A 74 18.45 8.07 -1.57
C PHE A 74 18.73 9.45 -2.18
N GLY A 75 18.36 10.54 -1.50
CA GLY A 75 18.61 11.92 -1.94
C GLY A 75 17.57 12.49 -2.91
N GLY A 76 16.40 11.86 -3.02
CA GLY A 76 15.20 12.41 -3.62
C GLY A 76 14.37 13.24 -2.63
N LYS A 77 13.20 13.71 -3.06
CA LYS A 77 12.29 14.50 -2.23
C LYS A 77 11.07 13.68 -1.79
N GLY A 78 10.88 13.53 -0.49
CA GLY A 78 9.73 12.87 0.11
C GLY A 78 8.63 13.86 0.49
N TYR A 79 7.37 13.44 0.36
CA TYR A 79 6.20 14.14 0.88
C TYR A 79 5.27 13.12 1.53
N HIS A 80 4.74 13.43 2.70
CA HIS A 80 3.68 12.65 3.34
C HIS A 80 2.43 13.52 3.43
N VAL A 81 1.31 13.00 2.95
CA VAL A 81 0.06 13.76 2.82
C VAL A 81 -1.11 12.90 3.29
N SER A 82 -2.10 13.55 3.88
CA SER A 82 -3.32 12.92 4.42
C SER A 82 -4.60 13.59 3.94
N THR A 83 -4.48 14.66 3.14
CA THR A 83 -5.61 15.42 2.62
C THR A 83 -5.45 15.72 1.13
N PRO A 84 -6.57 15.92 0.38
CA PRO A 84 -6.50 16.31 -1.03
C PRO A 84 -5.74 17.62 -1.27
N THR A 85 -5.84 18.60 -0.35
CA THR A 85 -5.12 19.87 -0.45
C THR A 85 -3.62 19.72 -0.28
N GLU A 86 -3.19 18.88 0.66
CA GLU A 86 -1.77 18.54 0.82
C GLU A 86 -1.23 17.80 -0.40
N LEU A 87 -2.00 16.86 -0.96
CA LEU A 87 -1.65 16.15 -2.19
C LEU A 87 -1.50 17.12 -3.38
N GLU A 88 -2.44 18.05 -3.57
CA GLU A 88 -2.35 19.05 -4.64
C GLU A 88 -1.09 19.91 -4.51
N SER A 89 -0.78 20.34 -3.28
CA SER A 89 0.44 21.11 -3.00
C SER A 89 1.71 20.29 -3.26
N ALA A 90 1.78 19.05 -2.76
CA ALA A 90 2.92 18.16 -2.93
C ALA A 90 3.15 17.79 -4.40
N LEU A 91 2.08 17.52 -5.14
CA LEU A 91 2.16 17.20 -6.57
C LEU A 91 2.68 18.40 -7.38
N THR A 92 2.18 19.59 -7.07
CA THR A 92 2.64 20.83 -7.73
C THR A 92 4.13 21.05 -7.52
N ASP A 93 4.61 20.91 -6.28
CA ASP A 93 6.02 21.07 -5.92
C ASP A 93 6.90 19.95 -6.51
N ALA A 94 6.46 18.69 -6.43
CA ALA A 94 7.16 17.55 -7.01
C ALA A 94 7.37 17.70 -8.54
N LEU A 95 6.31 18.07 -9.27
CA LEU A 95 6.38 18.27 -10.71
C LEU A 95 7.25 19.48 -11.07
N ALA A 96 7.20 20.56 -10.29
CA ALA A 96 8.04 21.74 -10.49
C ALA A 96 9.54 21.47 -10.19
N SER A 97 9.85 20.55 -9.27
CA SER A 97 11.22 20.20 -8.91
C SER A 97 12.02 19.55 -10.05
N ASN A 98 11.32 18.94 -11.02
CA ASN A 98 11.90 18.19 -12.13
C ASN A 98 12.97 17.16 -11.69
N GLY A 99 12.75 16.54 -10.53
CA GLY A 99 13.65 15.55 -9.93
C GLY A 99 12.91 14.39 -9.27
N PRO A 100 13.66 13.41 -8.73
CA PRO A 100 13.11 12.25 -8.02
C PRO A 100 12.22 12.68 -6.86
N SER A 101 10.94 12.32 -6.90
CA SER A 101 9.97 12.65 -5.86
C SER A 101 9.12 11.44 -5.48
N LEU A 102 8.83 11.27 -4.20
CA LEU A 102 7.92 10.25 -3.68
C LEU A 102 6.90 10.92 -2.77
N ILE A 103 5.62 10.73 -3.08
CA ILE A 103 4.49 11.24 -2.29
C ILE A 103 3.80 10.02 -1.69
N ASP A 104 3.84 9.88 -0.36
CA ASP A 104 3.09 8.91 0.41
C ASP A 104 1.73 9.53 0.79
N CYS A 105 0.65 9.04 0.17
CA CYS A 105 -0.71 9.45 0.46
C CYS A 105 -1.32 8.46 1.45
N GLU A 106 -1.38 8.84 2.72
CA GLU A 106 -2.09 8.06 3.73
C GLU A 106 -3.60 8.12 3.44
N LEU A 107 -4.21 6.94 3.35
CA LEU A 107 -5.64 6.75 3.10
C LEU A 107 -6.28 6.03 4.28
N ASP A 108 -7.60 6.09 4.36
CA ASP A 108 -8.32 5.24 5.31
C ASP A 108 -8.04 3.76 4.97
N PRO A 109 -7.62 2.91 5.93
CA PRO A 109 -7.44 1.47 5.67
C PRO A 109 -8.69 0.77 5.16
N ALA A 110 -9.86 1.37 5.39
CA ALA A 110 -11.14 0.92 4.87
C ALA A 110 -11.43 1.39 3.44
N ASP A 111 -10.56 2.15 2.79
CA ASP A 111 -10.71 2.55 1.39
C ASP A 111 -10.16 1.46 0.45
N GLY A 112 -10.95 1.11 -0.56
CA GLY A 112 -10.66 0.04 -1.53
C GLY A 112 -11.71 -1.07 -1.54
N VAL A 113 -11.87 -1.69 -2.70
CA VAL A 113 -12.73 -2.89 -2.89
C VAL A 113 -11.87 -4.06 -3.35
N GLU A 114 -12.13 -5.25 -2.81
CA GLU A 114 -11.41 -6.48 -3.16
C GLU A 114 -11.42 -6.68 -4.69
N SER A 115 -10.24 -6.81 -5.30
CA SER A 115 -10.05 -6.95 -6.76
C SER A 115 -10.53 -5.77 -7.63
N GLY A 116 -10.86 -4.60 -7.06
CA GLY A 116 -11.24 -3.41 -7.85
C GLY A 116 -12.42 -3.69 -8.79
N HIS A 117 -12.27 -3.35 -10.09
CA HIS A 117 -13.28 -3.64 -11.11
C HIS A 117 -13.37 -5.14 -11.48
N LEU A 118 -12.41 -5.97 -11.04
CA LEU A 118 -12.33 -7.39 -11.34
C LEU A 118 -13.03 -8.27 -10.29
N ALA A 119 -13.71 -7.70 -9.29
CA ALA A 119 -14.50 -8.45 -8.31
C ALA A 119 -15.48 -9.46 -8.97
N LYS A 120 -15.95 -9.16 -10.19
CA LYS A 120 -16.82 -10.04 -10.99
C LYS A 120 -16.13 -11.30 -11.55
N LEU A 121 -14.81 -11.41 -11.43
CA LEU A 121 -14.01 -12.54 -11.89
C LEU A 121 -13.50 -13.43 -10.74
N ASN A 122 -13.75 -13.05 -9.48
CA ASN A 122 -13.51 -13.94 -8.34
C ASN A 122 -14.48 -15.13 -8.46
N THR A 123 -13.97 -16.28 -8.86
CA THR A 123 -14.73 -17.53 -8.80
C THR A 123 -14.97 -17.88 -7.35
N THR A 124 -16.22 -18.17 -6.99
CA THR A 124 -16.61 -18.60 -5.64
C THR A 124 -15.71 -19.76 -5.20
N SER A 125 -14.86 -19.52 -4.21
CA SER A 125 -14.03 -20.56 -3.60
C SER A 125 -14.91 -21.68 -3.08
N ALA A 126 -14.67 -22.90 -3.53
CA ALA A 126 -15.45 -24.11 -3.22
C ALA A 126 -15.13 -24.71 -1.83
N ALA A 127 -14.87 -23.88 -0.83
CA ALA A 127 -14.55 -24.32 0.52
C ALA A 127 -15.72 -24.06 1.49
N THR A 128 -16.83 -24.79 1.30
CA THR A 128 -17.79 -25.03 2.38
C THR A 128 -17.35 -26.31 3.09
N PRO A 129 -16.96 -26.29 4.38
CA PRO A 129 -16.79 -27.53 5.12
C PRO A 129 -18.18 -28.16 5.33
N ALA A 130 -18.36 -29.37 4.81
CA ALA A 130 -19.54 -30.16 5.09
C ALA A 130 -19.55 -30.50 6.59
N ILE A 131 -20.49 -29.92 7.33
CA ILE A 131 -20.82 -30.35 8.68
C ILE A 131 -21.75 -31.56 8.52
N SER A 132 -21.21 -32.78 8.51
CA SER A 132 -21.99 -34.00 8.70
C SER A 132 -21.99 -34.34 10.20
N GLY A 133 -23.08 -34.02 10.87
CA GLY A 133 -23.38 -34.58 12.19
C GLY A 133 -23.93 -36.00 12.00
N ASP A 134 -23.22 -36.98 12.56
CA ASP A 134 -23.76 -38.28 12.95
C ASP A 134 -22.96 -38.77 14.16
N GLY A 135 -23.67 -39.03 15.26
CA GLY A 135 -23.13 -39.46 16.56
C GLY A 135 -24.04 -39.07 17.71
#